data_AF-A0AB35R8W6-F1
#
_entry.id   AF-A0AB35R8W6-F1
#
_cell.length_a   1.000
_cell.length_b   1.000
_cell.length_c   1.000
_cell.angle_alpha   90.00
_cell.angle_beta   90.00
_cell.angle_gamma   90.00
#
_symmetry.space_group_name_H-M   'P 1'
#
loop_
_entity.id
_entity.type
_entity.pdbx_description
1 polymer ?
#
loop_
_entity_poly.entity_id
_entity_poly.type
_entity_poly.pdbx_seq_one_letter_code
_entity_poly.pdbx_strand_id
1 'polypeptide(L)'
;MSYDIIILKPVGSRTDNLADVDEVLDIGDEALVLRSLALVLPGCIQGVFVKDESFTIEGSLSGKPVTSIHLSLKFGACWSDSSFSVVQGLLSELCDSLQTHAFSVTDNTLISAPGD
;
A
#
# COMPACT_ATOMS: atom_id res chain seq x y z
N MET A 1 1.07 13.10 -12.82
CA MET A 1 1.11 13.33 -11.36
C MET A 1 1.09 11.97 -10.69
N SER A 2 1.89 11.78 -9.65
CA SER A 2 1.99 10.51 -8.91
C SER A 2 1.67 10.75 -7.44
N TYR A 3 1.28 9.69 -6.76
CA TYR A 3 0.93 9.68 -5.35
C TYR A 3 1.62 8.48 -4.70
N ASP A 4 2.55 8.77 -3.78
CA ASP A 4 3.37 7.74 -3.14
C ASP A 4 2.76 7.30 -1.82
N ILE A 5 2.73 6.00 -1.63
CA ILE A 5 2.10 5.31 -0.52
C ILE A 5 3.15 4.42 0.13
N ILE A 6 3.18 4.42 1.46
CA ILE A 6 3.98 3.47 2.24
C ILE A 6 3.05 2.60 3.08
N ILE A 7 3.28 1.29 3.07
CA ILE A 7 2.56 0.32 3.87
C ILE A 7 3.52 -0.21 4.94
N LEU A 8 3.10 -0.08 6.19
CA LEU A 8 3.88 -0.44 7.38
C LEU A 8 3.07 -1.32 8.30
N LYS A 9 3.74 -1.98 9.24
CA LYS A 9 3.11 -2.67 10.37
C LYS A 9 3.49 -1.97 11.68
N PRO A 10 2.79 -0.88 12.07
CA PRO A 10 3.15 -0.14 13.28
C PRO A 10 3.06 -1.01 14.54
N VAL A 11 3.94 -0.77 15.51
CA VAL A 11 3.81 -1.31 16.86
C VAL A 11 2.79 -0.47 17.64
N GLY A 12 1.88 -1.14 18.35
CA GLY A 12 0.95 -0.46 19.28
C GLY A 12 -0.43 -0.21 18.70
N SER A 13 -1.10 0.84 19.19
CA SER A 13 -2.45 1.22 18.76
C SER A 13 -2.45 1.77 17.34
N ARG A 14 -3.59 1.60 16.64
CA ARG A 14 -3.85 2.22 15.35
C ARG A 14 -3.48 3.72 15.39
N THR A 15 -2.73 4.17 14.39
CA THR A 15 -2.39 5.58 14.18
C THR A 15 -2.97 6.05 12.86
N ASP A 16 -3.48 7.29 12.86
CA ASP A 16 -4.03 7.94 11.67
C ASP A 16 -2.99 8.79 10.93
N ASN A 17 -1.76 8.85 11.45
CA ASN A 17 -0.68 9.68 10.90
C ASN A 17 0.66 8.93 10.88
N LEU A 18 1.32 8.93 9.72
CA LEU A 18 2.63 8.31 9.51
C LEU A 18 3.72 8.93 10.39
N ALA A 19 3.63 10.22 10.68
CA ALA A 19 4.62 10.91 11.52
C ALA A 19 4.61 10.42 12.99
N ASP A 20 3.51 9.79 13.41
CA ASP A 20 3.35 9.23 14.75
C ASP A 20 3.74 7.74 14.80
N VAL A 21 4.25 7.16 13.70
CA VAL A 21 4.76 5.78 13.67
C VAL A 21 6.18 5.76 14.25
N ASP A 22 6.29 5.38 15.52
CA ASP A 22 7.58 5.30 16.22
C ASP A 22 8.38 4.02 15.87
N GLU A 23 7.69 2.88 15.75
CA GLU A 23 8.31 1.57 15.53
C GLU A 23 7.46 0.72 14.58
N VAL A 24 8.13 -0.09 13.76
CA VAL A 24 7.50 -1.01 12.80
C VAL A 24 7.93 -2.44 13.03
N LEU A 25 6.98 -3.37 12.92
CA LEU A 25 7.21 -4.80 12.92
C LEU A 25 7.53 -5.30 11.51
N ASP A 26 8.15 -6.49 11.45
CA ASP A 26 8.22 -7.25 10.22
C ASP A 26 6.80 -7.57 9.72
N ILE A 27 6.53 -7.24 8.46
CA ILE A 27 5.30 -7.61 7.76
C ILE A 27 5.29 -9.12 7.54
N GLY A 28 6.41 -9.67 7.09
CA GLY A 28 6.58 -11.10 6.84
C GLY A 28 7.78 -11.41 5.95
N ASP A 29 7.93 -12.68 5.58
CA ASP A 29 8.90 -13.08 4.57
C ASP A 29 8.48 -12.59 3.18
N GLU A 30 9.47 -12.36 2.32
CA GLU A 30 9.25 -11.81 0.98
C GLU A 30 8.26 -12.65 0.16
N ALA A 31 8.30 -13.98 0.30
CA ALA A 31 7.40 -14.87 -0.43
C ALA A 31 5.93 -14.72 -0.01
N LEU A 32 5.63 -14.52 1.27
CA LEU A 32 4.27 -14.26 1.75
C LEU A 32 3.78 -12.90 1.25
N VAL A 33 4.61 -11.86 1.41
CA VAL A 33 4.24 -10.50 0.99
C VAL A 33 3.97 -10.43 -0.51
N LEU A 34 4.82 -11.05 -1.33
CA LEU A 34 4.63 -11.14 -2.77
C LEU A 34 3.34 -11.90 -3.15
N ARG A 35 2.97 -12.95 -2.40
CA ARG A 35 1.71 -13.69 -2.63
C ARG A 35 0.50 -12.82 -2.35
N SER A 36 0.46 -12.10 -1.22
CA SER A 36 -0.64 -11.18 -0.90
C SER A 36 -0.74 -10.04 -1.93
N LEU A 37 0.39 -9.46 -2.34
CA LEU A 37 0.41 -8.45 -3.40
C LEU A 37 -0.06 -9.00 -4.75
N ALA A 38 0.29 -10.23 -5.10
CA ALA A 38 -0.14 -10.82 -6.37
C ALA A 38 -1.66 -11.06 -6.45
N LEU A 39 -2.33 -11.23 -5.31
CA LEU A 39 -3.79 -11.37 -5.25
C LEU A 39 -4.50 -10.03 -5.47
N VAL A 40 -3.97 -8.95 -4.90
CA VAL A 40 -4.63 -7.63 -4.89
C VAL A 40 -4.12 -6.70 -6.01
N LEU A 41 -2.81 -6.66 -6.22
CA LEU A 41 -2.09 -5.78 -7.15
C LEU A 41 -1.14 -6.63 -8.03
N PRO A 42 -1.67 -7.51 -8.90
CA PRO A 42 -0.88 -8.45 -9.67
C PRO A 42 0.19 -7.75 -10.50
N GLY A 43 1.45 -8.17 -10.30
CA GLY A 43 2.60 -7.68 -11.06
C GLY A 43 3.18 -6.34 -10.61
N CYS A 44 2.65 -5.69 -9.57
CA CYS A 44 3.12 -4.36 -9.15
C CYS A 44 4.59 -4.32 -8.71
N ILE A 45 5.16 -5.40 -8.15
CA ILE A 45 6.57 -5.43 -7.69
C ILE A 45 7.56 -5.66 -8.84
N GLN A 46 7.18 -6.43 -9.86
CA GLN A 46 8.08 -6.82 -10.96
C GLN A 46 7.89 -5.96 -12.22
N GLY A 47 6.91 -5.07 -12.19
CA GLY A 47 6.54 -4.22 -13.30
C GLY A 47 5.52 -3.20 -12.84
N VAL A 48 4.36 -3.19 -13.49
CA VAL A 48 3.29 -2.23 -13.22
C VAL A 48 1.95 -2.94 -13.22
N PHE A 49 1.16 -2.71 -12.17
CA PHE A 49 -0.26 -3.03 -12.18
C PHE A 49 -1.00 -1.92 -12.93
N VAL A 50 -1.81 -2.28 -13.92
CA VAL A 50 -2.55 -1.33 -14.76
C VAL A 50 -4.04 -1.56 -14.56
N LYS A 51 -4.77 -0.50 -14.20
CA LYS A 51 -6.23 -0.50 -14.12
C LYS A 51 -6.78 0.37 -15.24
N ASP A 52 -6.96 -0.26 -16.41
CA ASP A 52 -7.44 0.37 -17.64
C ASP A 52 -6.69 1.69 -17.92
N GLU A 53 -7.39 2.74 -18.37
CA GLU A 53 -6.83 4.09 -18.54
C GLU A 53 -6.93 4.94 -17.26
N SER A 54 -7.34 4.35 -16.12
CA SER A 54 -7.61 5.08 -14.88
C SER A 54 -6.33 5.36 -14.08
N PHE A 55 -5.54 4.33 -13.80
CA PHE A 55 -4.31 4.46 -13.02
C PHE A 55 -3.37 3.27 -13.19
N THR A 56 -2.13 3.46 -12.77
CA THR A 56 -1.15 2.39 -12.63
C THR A 56 -0.48 2.40 -11.25
N ILE A 57 -0.03 1.25 -10.78
CA ILE A 57 0.69 1.10 -9.51
C ILE A 57 1.98 0.31 -9.74
N GLU A 58 3.10 0.91 -9.36
CA GLU A 58 4.40 0.26 -9.27
C GLU A 58 4.75 0.10 -7.79
N GLY A 59 5.44 -0.96 -7.42
CA GLY A 59 5.76 -1.23 -6.03
C GLY A 59 7.18 -1.74 -5.81
N SER A 60 7.66 -1.59 -4.59
CA SER A 60 8.93 -2.16 -4.12
C SER A 60 8.83 -2.57 -2.66
N LEU A 61 9.68 -3.54 -2.27
CA LEU A 61 9.75 -4.06 -0.91
C LEU A 61 11.06 -3.60 -0.27
N SER A 62 11.04 -3.34 1.03
CA SER A 62 12.23 -3.05 1.83
C SER A 62 12.28 -3.91 3.09
N GLY A 63 13.50 -4.20 3.55
CA GLY A 63 13.76 -5.08 4.69
C GLY A 63 13.97 -6.55 4.29
N LYS A 64 14.65 -7.30 5.17
CA LYS A 64 14.76 -8.77 5.13
C LYS A 64 14.75 -9.32 6.58
N PRO A 65 13.61 -9.74 7.15
CA PRO A 65 12.24 -9.83 6.57
C PRO A 65 11.66 -8.47 6.13
N VAL A 66 10.60 -8.50 5.32
CA VAL A 66 10.02 -7.26 4.75
C VAL A 66 9.43 -6.41 5.88
N THR A 67 9.86 -5.15 5.97
CA THR A 67 9.40 -4.18 6.97
C THR A 67 8.51 -3.09 6.37
N SER A 68 8.64 -2.82 5.06
CA SER A 68 7.79 -1.86 4.37
C SER A 68 7.54 -2.24 2.91
N ILE A 69 6.37 -1.83 2.41
CA ILE A 69 6.00 -1.88 1.00
C ILE A 69 5.81 -0.45 0.53
N HIS A 70 6.48 -0.06 -0.55
CA HIS A 70 6.35 1.25 -1.16
C HIS A 70 5.58 1.09 -2.46
N LEU A 71 4.52 1.89 -2.65
CA LEU A 71 3.71 1.90 -3.85
C LEU A 71 3.70 3.32 -4.45
N SER A 72 3.88 3.42 -5.76
CA SER A 72 3.72 4.65 -6.51
C SER A 72 2.51 4.54 -7.42
N LEU A 73 1.45 5.26 -7.07
CA LEU A 73 0.23 5.38 -7.88
C LEU A 73 0.43 6.48 -8.93
N LYS A 74 0.25 6.16 -10.21
CA LYS A 74 0.26 7.15 -11.30
C LYS A 74 -1.15 7.31 -11.86
N PHE A 75 -1.62 8.55 -11.92
CA PHE A 75 -2.94 8.87 -12.47
C PHE A 75 -2.94 8.76 -14.00
N GLY A 76 -3.89 8.00 -14.54
CA GLY A 76 -4.13 7.85 -15.97
C GLY A 76 -5.06 8.93 -16.52
N ALA A 77 -5.33 8.86 -17.83
CA ALA A 77 -6.15 9.84 -18.53
C ALA A 77 -7.62 9.86 -18.05
N CYS A 78 -8.13 8.72 -17.58
CA CYS A 78 -9.50 8.57 -17.08
C CYS A 78 -9.59 8.64 -15.54
N TRP A 79 -8.59 9.21 -14.87
CA TRP A 79 -8.65 9.39 -13.42
C TRP A 79 -9.87 10.20 -12.98
N SER A 80 -10.54 9.71 -11.93
CA SER A 80 -11.69 10.36 -11.31
C SER A 80 -11.65 10.16 -9.79
N ASP A 81 -12.49 10.88 -9.05
CA ASP A 81 -12.61 10.69 -7.60
C ASP A 81 -12.98 9.24 -7.24
N SER A 82 -13.79 8.57 -8.07
CA SER A 82 -14.14 7.15 -7.88
C SER A 82 -12.95 6.20 -8.09
N SER A 83 -11.95 6.59 -8.89
CA SER A 83 -10.73 5.81 -9.08
C SER A 83 -9.94 5.71 -7.76
N PHE A 84 -9.94 6.77 -6.94
CA PHE A 84 -9.30 6.73 -5.63
C PHE A 84 -10.01 5.77 -4.68
N SER A 85 -11.35 5.73 -4.68
CA SER A 85 -12.10 4.74 -3.88
C SER A 85 -11.77 3.29 -4.26
N VAL A 86 -11.51 3.02 -5.54
CA VAL A 86 -11.04 1.69 -5.98
C VAL A 86 -9.66 1.39 -5.41
N VAL A 87 -8.74 2.35 -5.46
CA VAL A 87 -7.41 2.19 -4.86
C VAL A 87 -7.52 1.95 -3.35
N GLN A 88 -8.35 2.70 -2.63
CA GLN A 88 -8.59 2.49 -1.20
C GLN A 88 -9.14 1.09 -0.90
N GLY A 89 -10.07 0.58 -1.73
CA GLY A 89 -10.58 -0.78 -1.59
C GLY A 89 -9.49 -1.85 -1.74
N LEU A 90 -8.62 -1.70 -2.75
CA LEU A 90 -7.47 -2.59 -2.93
C LEU A 90 -6.49 -2.51 -1.74
N LEU A 91 -6.17 -1.30 -1.29
CA LEU A 91 -5.30 -1.11 -0.12
C LEU A 91 -5.91 -1.72 1.14
N SER A 92 -7.23 -1.63 1.33
CA SER A 92 -7.93 -2.25 2.46
C SER A 92 -7.76 -3.77 2.46
N GLU A 93 -8.00 -4.42 1.33
CA GLU A 93 -7.86 -5.87 1.21
C GLU A 93 -6.41 -6.32 1.50
N LEU A 94 -5.43 -5.54 1.02
CA LEU A 94 -4.02 -5.81 1.28
C LEU A 94 -3.66 -5.60 2.76
N CYS A 95 -4.15 -4.51 3.36
CA CYS A 95 -3.94 -4.17 4.77
C CYS A 95 -4.55 -5.25 5.69
N ASP A 96 -5.74 -5.75 5.36
CA ASP A 96 -6.38 -6.86 6.07
C ASP A 96 -5.53 -8.13 5.99
N SER A 97 -5.10 -8.51 4.78
CA SER A 97 -4.33 -9.73 4.56
C SER A 97 -2.99 -9.75 5.31
N LEU A 98 -2.32 -8.60 5.40
CA LEU A 98 -0.98 -8.49 5.98
C LEU A 98 -0.97 -7.93 7.41
N GLN A 99 -2.13 -7.48 7.91
CA GLN A 99 -2.29 -6.77 9.17
C GLN A 99 -1.40 -5.51 9.20
N THR A 100 -1.51 -4.69 8.16
CA THR A 100 -0.69 -3.50 7.91
C THR A 100 -1.53 -2.24 7.72
N HIS A 101 -0.89 -1.07 7.75
CA HIS A 101 -1.49 0.23 7.53
C HIS A 101 -0.85 0.92 6.33
N ALA A 102 -1.66 1.49 5.46
CA ALA A 102 -1.22 2.26 4.29
C ALA A 102 -1.34 3.76 4.57
N PHE A 103 -0.24 4.49 4.36
CA PHE A 103 -0.15 5.92 4.57
C PHE A 103 0.28 6.64 3.29
N SER A 104 -0.18 7.88 3.14
CA SER A 104 0.41 8.80 2.17
C SER A 104 1.79 9.23 2.63
N VAL A 105 2.77 9.21 1.73
CA VAL A 105 4.09 9.80 2.00
C VAL A 105 4.05 11.32 1.88
N THR A 106 3.08 11.88 1.15
CA THR A 106 3.04 13.32 0.85
C THR A 106 2.51 14.15 2.02
N ASP A 107 1.47 13.67 2.68
CA ASP A 107 0.78 14.39 3.76
C ASP A 107 0.68 13.60 5.07
N ASN A 108 1.34 12.44 5.13
CA ASN A 108 1.37 11.53 6.28
C ASN A 108 0.01 10.94 6.67
N THR A 109 -1.05 11.17 5.89
CA THR A 109 -2.39 10.70 6.27
C THR A 109 -2.54 9.18 6.12
N LEU A 110 -3.28 8.56 7.03
CA LEU A 110 -3.73 7.19 6.89
C LEU A 110 -4.74 7.07 5.74
N ILE A 111 -4.46 6.18 4.80
CA ILE A 111 -5.32 5.88 3.65
C ILE A 111 -6.20 4.67 3.95
N SER A 112 -5.60 3.63 4.54
CA SER A 112 -6.28 2.38 4.86
C SER A 112 -5.56 1.64 6.00
N ALA A 113 -6.31 0.86 6.76
CA ALA A 113 -5.86 0.10 7.92
C ALA A 113 -6.60 -1.25 7.91
N PRO A 114 -6.13 -2.27 8.64
CA PRO A 114 -6.86 -3.52 8.72
C PRO A 114 -8.20 -3.30 9.46
N GLY A 115 -9.21 -4.09 9.11
CA GLY A 115 -10.48 -4.17 9.81
C GLY A 115 -10.31 -4.67 11.24
N ASP A 116 -11.20 -4.21 12.12
CA ASP A 116 -11.28 -4.62 13.53
C ASP A 116 -11.78 -6.07 13.71
#